data_AF-A0A3M8HBP5-F1
#
_entry.id   AF-A0A3M8HBP5-F1
#
_cell.length_a   1.000
_cell.length_b   1.000
_cell.length_c   1.000
_cell.angle_alpha   90.00
_cell.angle_beta   90.00
_cell.angle_gamma   90.00
#
_symmetry.space_group_name_H-M   'P 1'
#
loop_
_entity.id
_entity.type
_entity.pdbx_description
1 polymer ?
#
loop_
_entity_poly.entity_id
_entity_poly.type
_entity_poly.pdbx_seq_one_letter_code
_entity_poly.pdbx_strand_id
1 'polypeptide(L)' 'MDNNGHRFTVAGTDIEEVKRKNAEAGMSYKEVLQLLAKTGGHNTKQYSNTKVEEVKKKIYPYN' A
#
# COMPACT_ATOMS: atom_id res chain seq x y z
N MET A 1 -16.25 -14.00 31.21
CA MET A 1 -17.37 -14.19 30.28
C MET A 1 -16.78 -14.35 28.90
N ASP A 2 -16.94 -15.53 28.31
CA ASP A 2 -16.21 -15.94 27.11
C ASP A 2 -16.87 -15.34 25.86
N ASN A 3 -16.08 -14.56 25.10
CA ASN A 3 -16.46 -13.93 23.84
C ASN A 3 -16.51 -14.95 22.67
N ASN A 4 -17.16 -16.10 22.86
CA ASN A 4 -17.15 -17.21 21.88
C ASN A 4 -18.19 -17.08 20.74
N GLY A 5 -18.87 -15.93 20.61
CA GLY A 5 -20.02 -15.78 19.70
C GLY A 5 -19.71 -15.54 18.21
N HIS A 6 -18.47 -15.18 17.85
CA HIS A 6 -18.15 -14.77 16.47
C HIS A 6 -16.77 -15.25 16.01
N ARG A 7 -16.41 -16.50 16.31
CA ARG A 7 -15.15 -17.06 15.78
C ARG A 7 -15.20 -17.25 14.26
N PHE A 8 -16.36 -17.61 13.71
CA PHE A 8 -16.54 -17.85 12.28
C PHE A 8 -17.56 -16.88 11.68
N THR A 9 -17.32 -16.42 10.45
CA THR A 9 -18.31 -15.69 9.65
C THR A 9 -19.40 -16.63 9.13
N VAL A 10 -20.49 -16.10 8.57
CA VAL A 10 -21.53 -16.90 7.89
C VAL A 10 -20.95 -17.73 6.73
N ALA A 11 -19.85 -17.28 6.13
CA ALA A 11 -19.12 -18.00 5.10
C ALA A 11 -18.11 -19.03 5.66
N GLY A 12 -18.06 -19.24 6.99
CA GLY A 12 -17.15 -20.18 7.65
C GLY A 12 -15.72 -19.68 7.84
N THR A 13 -15.47 -18.36 7.72
CA THR A 13 -14.11 -17.79 7.88
C THR A 13 -13.73 -17.64 9.35
N ASP A 14 -12.62 -18.24 9.80
CA ASP A 14 -12.09 -18.05 11.16
C ASP A 14 -11.48 -16.64 11.33
N ILE A 15 -12.10 -15.81 12.16
CA ILE A 15 -11.72 -14.42 12.38
C ILE A 15 -10.36 -14.33 13.09
N GLU A 16 -10.06 -15.23 14.02
CA GLU A 16 -8.80 -15.19 14.77
C GLU A 16 -7.62 -15.62 13.89
N GLU A 17 -7.83 -16.59 13.00
CA GLU A 17 -6.83 -16.96 12.00
C GLU A 17 -6.55 -15.81 11.03
N VAL A 18 -7.59 -15.11 10.57
CA VAL A 18 -7.44 -13.95 9.68
C VAL A 18 -6.67 -12.82 10.36
N LYS A 19 -6.97 -12.51 11.62
CA LYS A 19 -6.21 -11.51 12.39
C LYS A 19 -4.74 -11.88 12.51
N ARG A 20 -4.44 -13.15 12.83
CA ARG A 20 -3.06 -13.65 12.93
C ARG A 20 -2.32 -13.51 11.59
N LYS A 21 -2.94 -13.97 10.50
CA LYS A 21 -2.36 -13.85 9.14
C LYS A 21 -2.15 -12.39 8.73
N ASN A 22 -3.08 -11.49 9.06
CA ASN A 22 -2.93 -10.07 8.77
C ASN A 22 -1.78 -9.43 9.56
N ALA A 23 -1.58 -9.84 10.82
CA ALA A 23 -0.43 -9.40 11.61
C ALA A 23 0.92 -9.91 11.04
N GLU A 24 0.91 -11.08 10.40
CA GLU A 24 2.08 -11.68 9.72
C GLU A 24 2.27 -11.19 8.27
N ALA A 25 1.27 -10.57 7.65
CA ALA A 25 1.27 -10.19 6.23
C ALA A 25 2.14 -8.97 5.89
N GLY A 26 2.77 -8.34 6.88
CA GLY A 26 3.61 -7.15 6.70
C GLY A 26 2.79 -5.88 6.45
N MET A 27 3.42 -4.85 5.88
CA MET A 27 2.76 -3.57 5.61
C MET A 27 1.67 -3.71 4.56
N SER A 28 0.54 -3.08 4.80
CA SER A 28 -0.48 -2.88 3.77
C SER A 28 0.06 -2.02 2.64
N TYR A 29 -0.55 -2.15 1.45
CA TYR A 29 -0.22 -1.35 0.29
C TYR A 29 -0.19 0.17 0.59
N LYS A 30 -1.15 0.66 1.38
CA LYS A 30 -1.22 2.07 1.78
C LYS A 30 -0.05 2.48 2.68
N GLU A 31 0.32 1.62 3.62
CA GLU A 31 1.47 1.86 4.51
C GLU A 31 2.78 1.84 3.73
N VAL A 32 2.93 0.94 2.75
CA VAL A 32 4.06 0.94 1.83
C VAL A 32 4.13 2.25 1.04
N LEU A 33 3.01 2.71 0.47
CA LEU A 33 2.98 3.99 -0.25
C LEU A 33 3.36 5.17 0.66
N GLN A 34 2.88 5.20 1.90
CA GLN A 34 3.25 6.23 2.87
C GLN A 34 4.73 6.16 3.24
N LEU A 35 5.27 4.96 3.44
CA LEU A 35 6.69 4.80 3.72
C LEU A 35 7.53 5.30 2.54
N LEU A 36 7.21 4.86 1.32
CA LEU A 36 7.89 5.30 0.10
C LEU A 36 7.79 6.81 -0.13
N ALA A 37 6.65 7.42 0.19
CA ALA A 37 6.49 8.87 0.11
C ALA A 37 7.33 9.62 1.16
N LYS A 38 7.53 9.03 2.35
CA LYS A 38 8.36 9.60 3.43
C LYS A 38 9.86 9.40 3.19
N THR A 39 10.26 8.28 2.61
CA THR A 39 11.68 7.87 2.53
C THR A 39 12.27 7.96 1.12
N GLY A 40 11.44 7.92 0.09
CA GLY A 40 11.87 7.86 -1.31
C GLY A 40 12.00 9.23 -1.97
N GLY A 41 12.73 9.27 -3.08
CA GLY A 41 12.65 10.36 -4.06
C GLY A 41 13.43 11.65 -3.74
N HIS A 42 14.01 11.78 -2.55
CA HIS A 42 14.86 12.93 -2.24
C HIS A 42 16.21 12.81 -2.95
N ASN A 43 16.57 13.82 -3.75
CA ASN A 43 17.84 13.91 -4.49
C ASN A 43 18.12 12.79 -5.52
N THR A 44 17.16 11.91 -5.81
CA THR A 44 17.33 10.86 -6.84
C THR A 44 16.98 11.34 -8.25
N LYS A 45 16.47 12.57 -8.40
CA LYS A 45 16.16 13.19 -9.70
C LYS A 45 17.37 13.15 -10.65
N GLN A 46 18.58 13.27 -10.12
CA GLN A 46 19.83 13.21 -10.89
C GLN A 46 20.13 11.83 -11.50
N TYR A 47 19.58 10.75 -10.92
CA TYR A 47 19.74 9.38 -11.42
C TYR A 47 18.60 8.96 -12.35
N SER A 48 17.59 9.81 -12.53
CA SER A 48 16.47 9.53 -13.42
C SER A 48 16.81 9.95 -14.85
N ASN A 49 16.81 8.99 -15.77
CA ASN A 49 16.88 9.26 -17.22
C ASN A 49 15.56 9.85 -17.77
N THR A 50 14.57 10.09 -16.91
CA THR A 50 13.25 10.59 -17.31
C THR A 50 13.31 12.11 -17.51
N LYS A 51 13.12 12.56 -18.75
CA LYS A 51 12.90 13.97 -19.05
C LYS A 51 11.48 14.39 -18.66
N VAL A 52 11.36 14.99 -17.48
CA VAL A 52 10.07 15.40 -16.89
C VAL A 52 9.21 16.25 -17.84
N GLU A 53 9.83 17.13 -18.61
CA GLU A 53 9.11 18.01 -19.56
C GLU A 53 8.50 17.25 -20.74
N GLU A 54 9.15 16.19 -21.25
CA GLU A 54 8.60 15.35 -22.30
C GLU A 54 7.40 14.53 -21.78
N VAL A 55 7.49 14.05 -20.54
CA VAL A 55 6.40 13.30 -19.89
C VAL A 55 5.19 14.21 -19.65
N LYS A 56 5.40 15.44 -19.15
CA LYS A 56 4.32 16.41 -18.95
C LYS A 56 3.59 16.72 -20.26
N LYS A 57 4.31 16.93 -21.37
CA LYS A 57 3.69 17.18 -22.69
C LYS A 57 2.85 16.01 -23.19
N LYS A 58 3.25 14.76 -22.92
CA LYS A 58 2.48 13.57 -23.29
C LYS A 58 1.21 13.40 -22.47
N ILE A 59 1.26 13.74 -21.18
CA ILE A 59 0.12 13.58 -20.26
C ILE A 59 -0.85 14.77 -20.36
N TYR A 60 -0.32 15.97 -20.59
CA TYR A 60 -1.07 17.22 -20.71
C TYR A 60 -0.75 17.91 -22.04
N PRO A 61 -1.28 17.40 -23.17
CA PRO A 61 -0.93 17.89 -24.51
C PRO A 61 -1.48 19.30 -24.86
N TYR A 62 -2.31 19.90 -24.00
CA TYR A 62 -3.05 21.14 -24.29
C TYR A 62 -2.72 22.33 -23.37
N ASN A 63 -1.54 22.36 -22.75
CA ASN A 63 -1.05 23.53 -21.99
C ASN A 63 0.13 24.22 -22.69
#